data_AF-A0A0U1P267-F1
#
_entry.id   AF-A0A0U1P267-F1
#
_cell.length_a   1.000
_cell.length_b   1.000
_cell.length_c   1.000
_cell.angle_alpha   90.00
_cell.angle_beta   90.00
_cell.angle_gamma   90.00
#
_symmetry.space_group_name_H-M   'P 1'
#
loop_
_entity.id
_entity.type
_entity.pdbx_description
1 polymer ?
#
loop_
_entity_poly.entity_id
_entity_poly.type
_entity_poly.pdbx_seq_one_letter_code
_entity_poly.pdbx_strand_id
1 'polypeptide(L)'
;MKQQSKNLYGKMVDFKRFGIVLLAIGAFFYLGVILPNVTRSTMDLNIMILSSTSFLAASIFFFIQSKKSQIKLTQLEDEEKEINRK
;
A
#
# COMPACT_ATOMS: atom_id res chain seq x y z
N MET A 1 6.67 -6.74 25.92
CA MET A 1 6.71 -7.43 24.61
C MET A 1 5.31 -7.47 23.96
N LYS A 2 4.29 -8.08 24.58
CA LYS A 2 2.88 -8.14 24.08
C LYS A 2 2.28 -6.83 23.51
N GLN A 3 2.47 -5.69 24.18
CA GLN A 3 1.90 -4.41 23.73
C GLN A 3 2.52 -3.90 22.42
N GLN A 4 3.80 -4.18 22.18
CA GLN A 4 4.50 -3.72 20.98
C GLN A 4 4.06 -4.51 19.75
N SER A 5 3.95 -5.84 19.84
CA SER A 5 3.45 -6.68 18.74
C SER A 5 2.02 -6.31 18.34
N LYS A 6 1.15 -6.02 19.31
CA LYS A 6 -0.23 -5.59 19.03
C LYS A 6 -0.29 -4.24 18.29
N ASN A 7 0.58 -3.29 18.67
CA ASN A 7 0.69 -1.99 18.00
C ASN A 7 1.28 -2.10 16.59
N LEU A 8 2.30 -2.93 16.40
CA LEU A 8 2.86 -3.19 15.06
C LEU A 8 1.83 -3.85 14.15
N TYR A 9 1.01 -4.76 14.67
CA TYR A 9 -0.07 -5.40 13.91
C TYR A 9 -1.13 -4.39 13.47
N GLY A 10 -1.56 -3.50 14.37
CA GLY A 10 -2.47 -2.40 14.03
C GLY A 10 -1.93 -1.56 12.87
N LYS A 11 -0.68 -1.09 12.98
CA LYS A 11 -0.02 -0.33 11.91
C LYS A 11 0.08 -1.10 10.60
N MET A 12 0.34 -2.40 10.64
CA MET A 12 0.45 -3.24 9.44
C MET A 12 -0.89 -3.32 8.69
N VAL A 13 -2.00 -3.52 9.41
CA VAL A 13 -3.36 -3.55 8.85
C VAL A 13 -3.72 -2.20 8.24
N ASP A 14 -3.35 -1.10 8.90
CA ASP A 14 -3.59 0.25 8.38
C ASP A 14 -2.83 0.48 7.08
N PHE A 15 -1.53 0.14 7.01
CA PHE A 15 -0.75 0.26 5.77
C PHE A 15 -1.31 -0.62 4.64
N LYS A 16 -1.83 -1.81 4.96
CA LYS A 16 -2.47 -2.69 3.97
C LYS A 16 -3.75 -2.06 3.41
N ARG A 17 -4.62 -1.53 4.28
CA ARG A 17 -5.85 -0.83 3.88
C ARG A 17 -5.52 0.41 3.06
N PHE A 18 -4.54 1.19 3.49
CA PHE A 18 -4.11 2.39 2.77
C PHE A 18 -3.59 2.07 1.37
N GLY A 19 -2.79 1.00 1.22
CA GLY A 19 -2.33 0.51 -0.07
C GLY A 19 -3.47 0.10 -1.00
N ILE A 20 -4.47 -0.66 -0.50
CA ILE A 20 -5.65 -1.07 -1.28
C ILE A 20 -6.48 0.14 -1.72
N VAL A 21 -6.71 1.11 -0.83
CA VAL A 21 -7.45 2.35 -1.16
C VAL A 21 -6.70 3.18 -2.20
N LEU A 22 -5.38 3.37 -2.04
CA LEU A 22 -4.56 4.06 -3.05
C LEU A 22 -4.57 3.34 -4.40
N LEU A 23 -4.58 2.00 -4.39
CA LEU A 23 -4.64 1.20 -5.61
C LEU A 23 -5.97 1.41 -6.34
N ALA A 24 -7.08 1.38 -5.59
CA ALA A 24 -8.42 1.57 -6.12
C ALA A 24 -8.59 2.99 -6.70
N ILE A 25 -8.12 4.01 -6.00
CA ILE A 25 -8.14 5.40 -6.48
C ILE A 25 -7.26 5.54 -7.73
N GLY A 26 -6.06 4.97 -7.73
CA GLY A 26 -5.17 4.97 -8.90
C GLY A 26 -5.78 4.28 -10.12
N ALA A 27 -6.44 3.13 -9.93
CA ALA A 27 -7.16 2.44 -10.99
C ALA A 27 -8.33 3.27 -11.54
N PHE A 28 -9.07 3.97 -10.67
CA PHE A 28 -10.12 4.91 -11.09
C PHE A 28 -9.56 6.07 -11.92
N PHE A 29 -8.43 6.64 -11.52
CA PHE A 29 -7.75 7.69 -12.30
C PHE A 29 -7.26 7.19 -13.65
N TYR A 30 -6.74 5.97 -13.70
CA TYR A 30 -6.33 5.33 -14.96
C TYR A 30 -7.51 5.13 -15.92
N LEU A 31 -8.68 4.71 -15.42
CA LEU A 31 -9.90 4.66 -16.22
C LEU A 31 -10.30 6.04 -16.77
N GLY A 32 -10.14 7.11 -15.97
CA GLY A 32 -10.37 8.49 -16.40
C GLY A 32 -9.39 9.02 -17.44
N VAL A 33 -8.18 8.44 -17.51
CA VAL A 33 -7.18 8.70 -18.56
C VAL A 33 -7.56 7.99 -19.87
N ILE A 34 -8.01 6.74 -19.77
CA ILE A 34 -8.41 5.93 -20.94
C ILE A 34 -9.60 6.50 -21.69
N LEU A 35 -10.49 7.23 -21.00
CA LEU A 35 -11.63 7.90 -21.61
C LEU A 35 -11.17 8.96 -22.64
N PRO A 36 -11.38 8.71 -23.95
CA PRO A 36 -10.91 9.60 -25.00
C PRO A 36 -11.75 10.87 -24.97
N ASN A 37 -11.11 11.98 -24.62
CA ASN A 37 -11.71 13.31 -24.70
C ASN A 37 -11.05 14.06 -25.84
N VAL A 38 -11.83 14.31 -26.89
CA VAL A 38 -11.41 14.96 -28.16
C VAL A 38 -10.85 16.38 -28.00
N THR A 39 -10.95 16.98 -26.81
CA THR A 39 -10.56 18.37 -26.52
C THR A 39 -9.37 18.53 -25.58
N ARG A 40 -8.72 17.44 -25.15
CA ARG A 40 -7.61 17.55 -24.17
C ARG A 40 -6.29 17.88 -24.85
N SER A 41 -5.59 18.88 -24.31
CA SER A 41 -4.21 19.19 -24.68
C SER A 41 -3.31 18.00 -24.35
N THR A 42 -2.27 17.77 -25.16
CA THR A 42 -1.26 16.73 -24.91
C THR A 42 -0.59 16.88 -23.54
N MET A 43 -0.50 18.11 -23.03
CA MET A 43 0.00 18.42 -21.69
C MET A 43 -0.90 17.86 -20.58
N ASP A 44 -2.23 18.01 -20.70
CA ASP A 44 -3.19 17.52 -19.70
C ASP A 44 -3.16 15.99 -19.62
N LEU A 45 -3.05 15.33 -20.78
CA LEU A 45 -2.91 13.88 -20.87
C LEU A 45 -1.67 13.37 -20.14
N ASN A 46 -0.51 14.02 -20.38
CA ASN A 46 0.73 13.68 -19.70
C ASN A 46 0.65 13.87 -18.18
N ILE A 47 -0.01 14.92 -17.71
CA ILE A 47 -0.19 15.17 -16.27
C ILE A 47 -1.09 14.11 -15.64
N MET A 48 -2.19 13.72 -16.29
CA MET A 48 -3.07 12.67 -15.76
C MET A 48 -2.40 11.28 -15.76
N ILE A 49 -1.62 10.95 -16.79
CA ILE A 49 -0.83 9.71 -16.85
C ILE A 49 0.23 9.71 -15.74
N LEU A 50 0.97 10.82 -15.57
CA LEU A 50 1.99 10.95 -14.54
C LEU A 50 1.37 10.82 -13.13
N SER A 51 0.23 11.48 -12.91
CA SER A 51 -0.52 11.41 -11.66
C SER A 51 -0.94 9.97 -11.36
N SER A 52 -1.68 9.31 -12.25
CA SER A 52 -2.13 7.92 -12.06
C SER A 52 -0.97 6.94 -11.83
N THR A 53 0.13 7.10 -12.56
CA THR A 53 1.35 6.30 -12.38
C THR A 53 2.01 6.54 -11.03
N SER A 54 2.06 7.79 -10.55
CA SER A 54 2.62 8.12 -9.24
C SER A 54 1.79 7.55 -8.09
N PHE A 55 0.45 7.61 -8.18
CA PHE A 55 -0.46 6.98 -7.22
C PHE A 55 -0.30 5.46 -7.20
N LEU A 56 -0.13 4.85 -8.37
CA LEU A 56 0.12 3.40 -8.48
C LEU A 56 1.46 3.02 -7.85
N ALA A 57 2.53 3.77 -8.13
CA ALA A 57 3.85 3.53 -7.54
C ALA A 57 3.82 3.69 -6.01
N ALA A 58 3.14 4.72 -5.49
CA ALA A 58 2.94 4.93 -4.07
C ALA A 58 2.14 3.76 -3.43
N SER A 59 1.11 3.26 -4.11
CA SER A 59 0.33 2.10 -3.66
C SER A 59 1.20 0.86 -3.49
N ILE A 60 2.02 0.54 -4.49
CA ILE A 60 2.95 -0.60 -4.46
C ILE A 60 3.94 -0.44 -3.31
N PHE A 61 4.48 0.76 -3.11
CA PHE A 61 5.40 1.05 -2.00
C PHE A 61 4.76 0.77 -0.63
N PHE A 62 3.53 1.24 -0.39
CA PHE A 62 2.79 0.95 0.84
C PHE A 62 2.52 -0.55 1.02
N PHE A 63 2.24 -1.26 -0.07
CA PHE A 63 2.01 -2.71 -0.03
C PHE A 63 3.27 -3.49 0.38
N ILE A 64 4.44 -3.09 -0.12
CA ILE A 64 5.74 -3.67 0.26
C ILE A 64 6.05 -3.38 1.73
N GLN A 65 5.82 -2.15 2.18
CA GLN A 65 6.00 -1.75 3.58
C GLN A 65 5.10 -2.55 4.53
N SER A 66 3.83 -2.77 4.15
CA SER A 66 2.91 -3.61 4.91
C SER A 66 3.38 -5.07 4.99
N LYS A 67 3.85 -5.65 3.87
CA LYS A 67 4.41 -7.01 3.87
C LYS A 67 5.65 -7.14 4.76
N LYS A 68 6.56 -6.16 4.74
CA LYS A 68 7.74 -6.15 5.63
C LYS A 68 7.33 -6.12 7.10
N SER A 69 6.30 -5.34 7.44
CA SER A 69 5.78 -5.27 8.81
C SER A 69 5.11 -6.58 9.24
N GLN A 70 4.43 -7.28 8.33
CA GLN A 70 3.85 -8.60 8.58
C GLN A 70 4.91 -9.64 8.92
N ILE A 71 5.98 -9.71 8.12
CA ILE A 71 7.06 -10.68 8.30
C ILE A 71 7.74 -10.47 9.65
N LYS A 72 8.01 -9.21 10.04
CA LYS A 72 8.58 -8.89 11.36
C LYS A 72 7.67 -9.31 12.52
N LEU A 73 6.36 -9.18 12.37
CA LEU A 73 5.40 -9.61 13.39
C LEU A 73 5.42 -11.13 13.58
N THR A 74 5.41 -11.88 12.48
CA THR A 74 5.47 -13.35 12.54
C THR A 74 6.77 -13.83 13.21
N GLN A 75 7.91 -13.22 12.89
CA GLN A 75 9.18 -13.54 13.54
C GLN A 75 9.17 -13.31 15.07
N LEU A 76 8.60 -12.17 15.51
CA LEU A 76 8.47 -11.88 16.94
C LEU A 76 7.50 -12.84 17.65
N GLU A 77 6.44 -13.28 16.97
CA GLU A 77 5.47 -14.24 17.51
C GLU A 77 6.09 -15.64 17.66
N ASP A 78 6.95 -16.03 16.73
CA ASP A 78 7.63 -17.33 16.77
C ASP A 78 8.78 -17.34 17.79
N GLU A 79 9.51 -16.22 17.96
CA GLU A 79 10.49 -16.06 19.04
C GLU A 79 9.84 -16.15 20.44
N GLU A 80 8.64 -15.56 20.64
CA GLU A 80 7.93 -15.68 21.93
C GLU A 80 7.45 -17.11 22.22
N LYS A 81 7.11 -17.90 21.19
CA LYS A 81 6.72 -19.32 21.37
C LYS A 81 7.91 -20.20 21.73
N GLU A 82 9.08 -19.94 21.16
CA GLU A 82 10.33 -20.64 21.48
C GLU A 82 10.77 -20.37 22.94
N ILE A 83 10.66 -19.12 23.40
CA ILE A 83 10.99 -18.74 24.79
C ILE A 83 10.03 -19.39 25.79
N ASN A 84 8.72 -19.43 25.51
CA ASN A 84 7.74 -20.07 26.41
C ASN A 84 7.80 -21.61 26.43
N ARG A 85 8.53 -22.25 25.51
CA ARG A 85 8.71 -23.71 25.49
C ARG A 85 9.92 -24.21 26.30
N LYS A 86 10.82 -23.31 26.71
CA LYS A 86 12.00 -23.63 27.55
C LYS A 86 11.71 -23.33 29.00
#